data_AF-A0A345ZPS9-F1
#
_entry.id   AF-A0A345ZPS9-F1
#
_cell.length_a   1.000
_cell.length_b   1.000
_cell.length_c   1.000
_cell.angle_alpha   90.00
_cell.angle_beta   90.00
_cell.angle_gamma   90.00
#
_symmetry.space_group_name_H-M   'P 1'
#
loop_
_entity.id
_entity.type
_entity.pdbx_description
1 polymer ?
#
loop_
_entity_poly.entity_id
_entity_poly.type
_entity_poly.pdbx_seq_one_letter_code
_entity_poly.pdbx_strand_id
1 'polypeptide(L)' 'VLDLGSGAGLDCFLAARKVGETGHVIGVDMTPEMIEQARASAERLGIQNVEFQQGYIEDLPVESNSVDVTISNCVINL' A
#
# COMPACT_ATOMS: atom_id res chain seq x y z
N VAL A 1 5.42 6.02 -2.85
CA VAL A 1 4.16 5.74 -3.59
C VAL A 1 3.10 5.34 -2.58
N LEU A 2 1.87 5.81 -2.76
CA LEU A 2 0.71 5.42 -1.95
C LEU A 2 -0.30 4.66 -2.82
N ASP A 3 -0.76 3.51 -2.36
CA ASP A 3 -1.80 2.70 -3.00
C ASP A 3 -3.08 2.74 -2.17
N LEU A 4 -4.15 3.30 -2.74
CA LEU A 4 -5.45 3.44 -2.09
C LEU A 4 -6.33 2.24 -2.40
N GLY A 5 -6.76 1.52 -1.35
CA GLY A 5 -7.47 0.25 -1.47
C GLY A 5 -6.55 -0.88 -1.90
N SER A 6 -5.42 -1.04 -1.21
CA SER A 6 -4.34 -1.93 -1.63
C SER A 6 -4.69 -3.42 -1.60
N GLY A 7 -5.78 -3.81 -0.92
CA GLY A 7 -6.14 -5.20 -0.71
C GLY A 7 -4.98 -6.00 -0.13
N ALA A 8 -4.75 -7.20 -0.67
CA ALA A 8 -3.63 -8.07 -0.30
C ALA A 8 -2.25 -7.61 -0.83
N GLY A 9 -2.15 -6.42 -1.46
CA GLY A 9 -0.89 -5.73 -1.74
C GLY A 9 -0.25 -6.00 -3.11
N LEU A 10 -0.96 -6.59 -4.08
CA LEU A 10 -0.38 -6.94 -5.39
C LEU A 10 0.29 -5.73 -6.08
N ASP A 11 -0.44 -4.63 -6.23
CA ASP A 11 0.08 -3.42 -6.88
C ASP A 11 1.19 -2.76 -6.06
N CYS A 12 1.08 -2.81 -4.73
CA CYS A 12 2.16 -2.41 -3.83
C CYS A 12 3.47 -3.18 -4.08
N PHE A 13 3.42 -4.50 -4.28
CA PHE A 13 4.61 -5.31 -4.55
C PHE A 13 5.23 -5.01 -5.91
N LEU A 14 4.40 -4.75 -6.92
CA LEU A 14 4.89 -4.32 -8.24
C LEU A 14 5.53 -2.94 -8.17
N ALA A 15 4.89 -2.00 -7.45
CA ALA A 15 5.43 -0.67 -7.21
C ALA A 15 6.75 -0.72 -6.44
N ALA A 16 6.85 -1.56 -5.40
CA ALA A 16 8.03 -1.69 -4.54
C ALA A 16 9.28 -2.07 -5.35
N ARG A 17 9.12 -2.94 -6.36
CA ARG A 17 10.21 -3.28 -7.29
C ARG A 17 10.54 -2.13 -8.24
N LYS A 18 9.54 -1.39 -8.69
CA LYS A 18 9.70 -0.31 -9.67
C LYS A 18 10.35 0.95 -9.09
N VAL A 19 10.08 1.26 -7.82
CA VAL A 19 10.69 2.41 -7.13
C VAL A 19 12.13 2.14 -6.68
N GLY A 20 12.58 0.89 -6.71
CA GLY A 20 13.93 0.49 -6.31
C GLY A 20 14.17 0.54 -4.80
N GLU A 21 15.40 0.24 -4.39
CA GLU A 21 15.78 0.07 -2.98
C GLU A 21 15.63 1.33 -2.12
N THR A 22 15.75 2.51 -2.73
CA THR A 22 15.61 3.81 -2.05
C THR A 22 14.18 4.32 -2.04
N GLY A 23 13.28 3.71 -2.81
CA GLY A 23 11.88 4.06 -2.87
C GLY A 23 11.06 3.28 -1.85
N HIS A 24 9.92 3.83 -1.46
CA HIS A 24 9.02 3.24 -0.47
C HIS A 24 7.58 3.23 -0.96
N VAL A 25 6.83 2.19 -0.56
CA VAL A 25 5.43 2.01 -0.92
C VAL A 25 4.58 1.81 0.33
N ILE A 26 3.49 2.57 0.41
CA ILE A 26 2.50 2.47 1.48
C ILE A 26 1.20 1.96 0.85
N GLY A 27 0.68 0.83 1.32
CA GLY A 27 -0.66 0.35 0.98
C GLY A 27 -1.65 0.70 2.09
N VAL A 28 -2.80 1.26 1.73
CA VAL A 28 -3.90 1.53 2.67
C VAL A 28 -5.11 0.70 2.28
N ASP A 29 -5.65 -0.04 3.25
CA ASP A 29 -6.90 -0.78 3.12
C ASP A 29 -7.69 -0.69 4.43
N MET A 30 -9.03 -0.67 4.35
CA MET A 30 -9.88 -0.54 5.53
C MET A 30 -10.07 -1.86 6.29
N THR A 31 -9.87 -3.00 5.63
CA THR A 31 -10.19 -4.31 6.18
C THR A 31 -8.98 -4.95 6.88
N PRO A 32 -9.09 -5.32 8.18
CA PRO A 32 -8.01 -5.97 8.91
C PRO A 32 -7.47 -7.23 8.21
N GLU A 33 -8.35 -8.00 7.57
CA GLU A 33 -8.04 -9.24 6.88
C GLU A 33 -7.11 -9.01 5.68
N MET A 34 -7.34 -7.94 4.89
CA MET A 34 -6.45 -7.59 3.78
C MET A 34 -5.08 -7.13 4.28
N ILE A 35 -5.05 -6.34 5.36
CA ILE A 35 -3.81 -5.87 5.97
C ILE A 35 -2.97 -7.05 6.50
N GLU A 36 -3.59 -8.02 7.16
CA GLU A 36 -2.90 -9.25 7.61
C GLU A 36 -2.33 -10.03 6.43
N GLN A 37 -3.13 -10.26 5.38
CA GLN A 37 -2.70 -10.98 4.18
C GLN A 37 -1.59 -10.26 3.42
N ALA A 38 -1.65 -8.93 3.34
CA ALA A 38 -0.65 -8.11 2.66
C ALA A 38 0.69 -8.16 3.40
N ARG A 39 0.68 -8.03 4.73
CA ARG A 39 1.90 -8.14 5.57
C ARG A 39 2.53 -9.53 5.49
N ALA A 40 1.71 -10.59 5.61
CA ALA A 40 2.20 -11.97 5.46
C ALA A 40 2.78 -12.23 4.05
N SER A 41 2.18 -11.62 3.01
CA SER A 41 2.69 -11.70 1.65
C SER A 41 4.01 -10.95 1.47
N ALA A 42 4.15 -9.76 2.06
CA ALA A 42 5.41 -9.00 2.05
C ALA A 42 6.55 -9.80 2.68
N GLU A 43 6.30 -10.37 3.87
CA GLU A 43 7.26 -11.22 4.58
C GLU A 43 7.66 -12.44 3.75
N ARG A 44 6.68 -13.18 3.23
CA ARG A 44 6.92 -14.37 2.39
C ARG A 44 7.69 -14.05 1.11
N LEU A 45 7.49 -12.86 0.54
CA LEU A 45 8.18 -12.41 -0.67
C LEU A 45 9.53 -11.72 -0.38
N GLY A 46 9.86 -11.48 0.89
CA GLY A 46 11.08 -10.78 1.31
C GLY A 46 11.13 -9.32 0.86
N ILE A 47 9.97 -8.68 0.64
CA ILE A 47 9.89 -7.29 0.21
C ILE A 47 9.88 -6.40 1.45
N GLN A 48 10.91 -5.57 1.59
CA GLN A 48 11.15 -4.77 2.81
C GLN A 48 10.78 -3.29 2.66
N ASN A 49 10.67 -2.79 1.43
CA ASN A 49 10.35 -1.39 1.15
C ASN A 49 8.84 -1.16 0.91
N VAL A 50 8.01 -1.96 1.56
CA VAL A 50 6.55 -1.83 1.57
C VAL A 50 6.03 -1.88 3.00
N GLU A 51 5.07 -1.02 3.31
CA GLU A 51 4.29 -1.09 4.55
C GLU A 51 2.79 -1.05 4.26
N PHE A 52 2.01 -1.63 5.16
CA PHE A 52 0.55 -1.68 5.05
C PHE A 52 -0.09 -1.09 6.29
N GLN A 53 -0.94 -0.10 6.07
CA GLN A 53 -1.62 0.66 7.11
C GLN A 53 -3.13 0.45 7.00
N GLN A 54 -3.77 0.12 8.11
CA GLN A 54 -5.22 0.02 8.15
C GLN A 54 -5.82 1.42 8.23
N GLY A 55 -6.75 1.75 7.34
CA GLY A 55 -7.41 3.06 7.36
C GLY A 55 -8.44 3.23 6.26
N TYR A 56 -9.24 4.28 6.40
CA TYR A 56 -10.16 4.75 5.37
C TYR A 56 -9.42 5.70 4.43
N ILE A 57 -9.71 5.65 3.13
CA ILE A 57 -9.03 6.52 2.15
C ILE A 57 -9.51 7.98 2.23
N GLU A 58 -10.63 8.21 2.92
CA GLU A 58 -11.19 9.51 3.26
C GLU A 58 -10.50 10.16 4.49
N ASP A 59 -9.79 9.37 5.29
CA ASP A 59 -9.04 9.81 6.49
C ASP A 59 -7.69 9.07 6.53
N LEU A 60 -6.79 9.48 5.63
CA LEU A 60 -5.56 8.75 5.35
C LEU A 60 -4.59 8.77 6.55
N PRO A 61 -4.03 7.62 6.95
CA PRO A 61 -3.05 7.52 8.03
C PRO A 61 -1.63 7.91 7.58
N VAL A 62 -1.48 8.86 6.66
CA VAL A 62 -0.18 9.25 6.08
C VAL A 62 0.13 10.72 6.31
N GLU A 63 1.41 11.04 6.50
CA GLU A 63 1.86 12.40 6.75
C GLU A 63 1.64 13.32 5.54
N SER A 64 1.39 14.59 5.79
CA SER A 64 1.25 15.60 4.73
C SER A 64 2.55 15.77 3.93
N ASN A 65 2.46 15.96 2.61
CA ASN A 65 3.60 16.17 1.71
C ASN A 65 4.66 15.06 1.75
N SER A 66 4.27 13.82 2.07
CA SER A 66 5.18 12.67 2.23
C SER A 66 5.23 11.72 1.03
N VAL A 67 4.34 11.89 0.04
CA VAL A 67 4.14 10.95 -1.07
C VAL A 67 4.31 11.65 -2.41
N ASP A 68 5.17 11.09 -3.28
CA ASP A 68 5.38 11.62 -4.64
C ASP A 68 4.25 11.26 -5.62
N VAL A 69 3.69 10.07 -5.49
CA VAL A 69 2.69 9.49 -6.42
C VAL A 69 1.69 8.64 -5.67
N THR A 70 0.41 8.80 -6.00
CA THR A 70 -0.70 7.96 -5.55
C THR A 70 -1.25 7.14 -6.70
N ILE A 71 -1.56 5.87 -6.44
CA ILE A 71 -2.24 4.96 -7.35
C ILE A 71 -3.53 4.44 -6.70
N SER A 72 -4.48 4.05 -7.52
CA SER A 72 -5.71 3.39 -7.07
C SER A 72 -6.39 2.70 -8.26
N ASN A 73 -7.23 1.71 -7.98
CA ASN A 73 -8.14 1.15 -8.96
C ASN A 73 -9.51 0.98 -8.32
N CYS A 74 -10.55 1.57 -8.93
CA CYS A 74 -11.93 1.23 -8.60
C CYS A 74 -12.35 1.48 -7.13
N VAL A 75 -11.64 2.36 -6.42
CA VAL A 75 -11.95 2.71 -5.01
C VAL A 75 -12.94 3.85 -4.87
N ILE A 76 -13.27 4.55 -5.95
CA ILE A 76 -14.27 5.63 -5.98
C ILE A 76 -15.43 5.19 -6.88
N ASN A 77 -16.62 5.02 -6.29
CA ASN A 77 -17.89 4.73 -6.98
C ASN A 77 -17.88 3.48 -7.88
N LEU A 78 -17.63 2.31 -7.30
CA LEU A 78 -17.82 1.03 -7.98
C LEU A 78 -19.31 0.72 -8.24
#